data_AF-A0A6A4HB33-F1
#
_entry.id   AF-A0A6A4HB33-F1
#
_cell.length_a   1.000
_cell.length_b   1.000
_cell.length_c   1.000
_cell.angle_alpha   90.00
_cell.angle_beta   90.00
_cell.angle_gamma   90.00
#
_symmetry.space_group_name_H-M   'P 1'
#
loop_
_entity.id
_entity.type
_entity.pdbx_description
1 polymer ?
#
loop_
_entity_poly.entity_id
_entity_poly.type
_entity_poly.pdbx_seq_one_letter_code
_entity_poly.pdbx_strand_id
1 'polypeptide(L)'
;MDNCFSIALEEDMEHYEPYDLLLPQEQVKLLQLWDFLGIPHKQLKQVWGKTLTIISFEVDPNALTVMLPADSRNKLVAQVKWFAGLRQRTLQEWQQLAGWINCLLNVFPRLCPTLPNVYDKIKGKSKQSALIFVNKSVKDNLTWFVECIETLSGMLLFVAMDWDPLRDFDTVIYSNACLKGMGFWVLDKDLGFSGETDQSSPMVHLIFFWEALTILATLHLFHLQITEEQQSNPSIPPSDLTV
;
A
#
# COMPACT_ATOMS: atom_id res chain seq x y z
N MET A 1 -4.03 0.79 -23.76
CA MET A 1 -2.71 1.44 -23.77
C MET A 1 -2.07 0.99 -22.49
N ASP A 2 -1.11 0.08 -22.59
CA ASP A 2 -0.44 -0.48 -21.43
C ASP A 2 0.76 0.41 -21.07
N ASN A 3 1.00 0.62 -19.79
CA ASN A 3 2.17 1.35 -19.33
C ASN A 3 3.21 0.33 -18.88
N CYS A 4 4.31 0.19 -19.62
CA CYS A 4 5.39 -0.74 -19.28
C CYS A 4 6.41 -0.04 -18.38
N PHE A 5 6.77 -0.68 -17.27
CA PHE A 5 7.77 -0.20 -16.31
C PHE A 5 8.67 -1.36 -15.89
N SER A 6 9.94 -1.08 -15.63
CA SER A 6 10.90 -2.04 -15.08
C SER A 6 11.91 -1.36 -14.17
N ILE A 7 12.69 -2.16 -13.45
CA ILE A 7 13.80 -1.73 -12.60
C ILE A 7 15.07 -2.33 -13.20
N ALA A 8 16.12 -1.52 -13.32
CA ALA A 8 17.43 -1.95 -13.83
C ALA A 8 18.54 -1.34 -12.98
N LEU A 9 19.73 -1.94 -13.00
CA LEU A 9 20.91 -1.39 -12.34
C LEU A 9 21.36 -0.10 -13.07
N GLU A 10 21.90 0.86 -12.31
CA GLU A 10 22.30 2.19 -12.85
C GLU A 10 23.38 2.08 -13.94
N GLU A 11 24.17 1.02 -13.90
CA GLU A 11 25.26 0.74 -14.84
C GLU A 11 24.82 -0.03 -16.11
N ASP A 12 23.62 -0.61 -16.12
CA ASP A 12 23.09 -1.37 -17.25
C ASP A 12 22.47 -0.46 -18.31
N MET A 13 23.33 0.27 -19.03
CA MET A 13 22.95 1.24 -20.05
C MET A 13 23.35 0.75 -21.45
N GLU A 14 22.49 0.99 -22.44
CA GLU A 14 22.70 0.64 -23.85
C GLU A 14 22.33 1.83 -24.74
N HIS A 15 23.06 2.02 -25.85
CA HIS A 15 22.77 3.08 -26.81
C HIS A 15 21.62 2.65 -27.73
N TYR A 16 20.62 3.53 -27.86
CA TYR A 16 19.48 3.35 -28.73
C TYR A 16 19.55 4.32 -29.92
N GLU A 17 19.91 3.78 -31.08
CA GLU A 17 20.19 4.52 -32.30
C GLU A 17 19.04 5.43 -32.78
N PRO A 18 17.76 5.02 -32.78
CA PRO A 18 16.67 5.87 -33.28
C PRO A 18 16.47 7.18 -32.54
N TYR A 19 16.93 7.28 -31.29
CA TYR A 19 16.91 8.51 -30.50
C TYR A 19 18.29 9.10 -30.24
N ASP A 20 19.36 8.39 -30.61
CA ASP A 20 20.74 8.72 -30.29
C ASP A 20 20.97 9.00 -28.79
N LEU A 21 20.48 8.11 -27.93
CA LEU A 21 20.55 8.23 -26.47
C LEU A 21 21.01 6.95 -25.79
N LEU A 22 21.74 7.10 -24.68
CA LEU A 22 21.96 6.03 -23.71
C LEU A 22 20.72 5.88 -22.81
N LEU A 23 20.16 4.67 -22.77
CA LEU A 23 18.97 4.30 -22.01
C LEU A 23 19.23 2.99 -21.25
N PRO A 24 18.46 2.66 -20.20
CA PRO A 24 18.54 1.36 -19.55
C PRO A 24 18.39 0.20 -20.54
N GLN A 25 19.19 -0.86 -20.38
CA GLN A 25 19.28 -1.98 -21.32
C GLN A 25 17.92 -2.63 -21.62
N GLU A 26 17.11 -2.87 -20.58
CA GLU A 26 15.78 -3.44 -20.73
C GLU A 26 14.83 -2.52 -21.51
N GLN A 27 14.96 -1.21 -21.31
CA GLN A 27 14.19 -0.22 -22.07
C GLN A 27 14.59 -0.23 -23.55
N VAL A 28 15.89 -0.35 -23.85
CA VAL A 28 16.37 -0.49 -25.23
C VAL A 28 15.81 -1.74 -25.90
N LYS A 29 15.86 -2.90 -25.23
CA LYS A 29 15.29 -4.15 -25.74
C LYS A 29 13.79 -4.04 -26.02
N LEU A 30 13.04 -3.36 -25.15
CA LEU A 30 11.62 -3.10 -25.36
C LEU A 30 11.36 -2.20 -26.57
N LEU A 31 12.15 -1.13 -26.73
CA LEU A 31 12.04 -0.22 -27.87
C LEU A 31 12.36 -0.94 -29.19
N GLN A 32 13.44 -1.73 -29.23
CA GLN A 32 13.79 -2.56 -30.39
C GLN A 32 12.69 -3.57 -30.74
N LEU A 33 12.03 -4.15 -29.73
CA LEU A 33 10.87 -5.01 -29.95
C LEU A 33 9.71 -4.23 -30.57
N TRP A 34 9.44 -3.01 -30.10
CA TRP A 34 8.41 -2.15 -30.69
C TRP A 34 8.75 -1.73 -32.11
N ASP A 35 10.01 -1.40 -32.41
CA ASP A 35 10.49 -1.14 -33.77
C ASP A 35 10.22 -2.34 -34.68
N PHE A 36 10.58 -3.54 -34.22
CA PHE A 36 10.35 -4.80 -34.95
C PHE A 36 8.86 -5.05 -35.22
N LEU A 37 8.00 -4.75 -34.24
CA LEU A 37 6.54 -4.89 -34.37
C LEU A 37 5.86 -3.73 -35.11
N GLY A 38 6.59 -2.66 -35.43
CA GLY A 38 6.03 -1.43 -36.02
C GLY A 38 5.12 -0.64 -35.07
N ILE A 39 5.32 -0.77 -33.75
CA ILE A 39 4.53 -0.05 -32.74
C ILE A 39 5.13 1.35 -32.56
N PRO A 40 4.38 2.44 -32.82
CA PRO A 40 4.91 3.78 -32.72
C PRO A 40 5.17 4.19 -31.27
N HIS A 41 6.35 4.73 -31.01
CA HIS A 41 6.75 5.31 -29.73
C HIS A 41 7.32 6.72 -29.89
N LYS A 42 7.40 7.45 -28.78
CA LYS A 42 7.92 8.82 -28.73
C LYS A 42 9.00 8.94 -27.64
N GLN A 43 10.10 9.59 -27.99
CA GLN A 43 11.23 9.84 -27.09
C GLN A 43 10.81 10.56 -25.80
N LEU A 44 9.93 11.56 -25.90
CA LEU A 44 9.42 12.32 -24.75
C LEU A 44 8.63 11.47 -23.73
N LYS A 45 8.22 10.25 -24.10
CA LYS A 45 7.55 9.31 -23.20
C LYS A 45 8.50 8.25 -22.63
N GLN A 46 9.75 8.22 -23.10
CA GLN A 46 10.78 7.30 -22.63
C GLN A 46 11.52 7.97 -21.47
N VAL A 47 10.99 7.78 -20.26
CA VAL A 47 11.55 8.35 -19.03
C VAL A 47 12.29 7.28 -18.25
N TRP A 48 13.42 7.65 -17.64
CA TRP A 48 14.21 6.81 -16.76
C TRP A 48 14.87 7.66 -15.67
N GLY A 49 15.27 7.04 -14.57
CA GLY A 49 15.91 7.72 -13.45
C GLY A 49 15.76 6.93 -12.15
N LYS A 50 16.37 7.46 -11.08
CA LYS A 50 16.36 6.82 -9.74
C LYS A 50 14.98 6.78 -9.10
N THR A 51 14.12 7.73 -9.45
CA THR A 51 12.75 7.85 -8.97
C THR A 51 11.88 8.33 -10.13
N LEU A 52 10.72 7.73 -10.34
CA LEU A 52 9.82 8.06 -11.45
C LEU A 52 8.39 8.29 -10.97
N THR A 53 7.69 9.21 -11.62
CA THR A 53 6.24 9.35 -11.42
C THR A 53 5.48 8.43 -12.37
N ILE A 54 4.92 7.35 -11.84
CA ILE A 54 4.14 6.32 -12.54
C ILE A 54 2.66 6.43 -12.14
N ILE A 55 1.78 6.70 -13.11
CA ILE A 55 0.32 6.83 -12.89
C ILE A 55 0.00 7.82 -11.75
N SER A 56 0.76 8.93 -11.69
CA SER A 56 0.66 9.97 -10.65
C SER A 56 1.22 9.60 -9.26
N PHE A 57 1.92 8.49 -9.14
CA PHE A 57 2.63 8.08 -7.93
C PHE A 57 4.13 8.14 -8.13
N GLU A 58 4.83 8.64 -7.14
CA GLU A 58 6.29 8.63 -7.09
C GLU A 58 6.75 7.22 -6.67
N VAL A 59 7.57 6.59 -7.51
CA VAL A 59 8.11 5.26 -7.30
C VAL A 59 9.62 5.40 -7.13
N ASP A 60 10.12 5.02 -5.96
CA ASP A 60 11.53 4.95 -5.64
C ASP A 60 11.95 3.48 -5.48
N PRO A 61 12.57 2.87 -6.50
CA PRO A 61 13.08 1.50 -6.41
C PRO A 61 14.23 1.35 -5.41
N ASN A 62 15.00 2.39 -5.08
CA ASN A 62 16.11 2.27 -4.12
C ASN A 62 15.60 2.20 -2.68
N ALA A 63 14.57 2.97 -2.37
CA ALA A 63 13.85 2.89 -1.10
C ALA A 63 12.79 1.78 -1.09
N LEU A 64 12.54 1.14 -2.24
CA LEU A 64 11.43 0.21 -2.46
C LEU A 64 10.07 0.82 -2.07
N THR A 65 9.84 2.11 -2.33
CA THR A 65 8.61 2.79 -1.92
C THR A 65 7.78 3.33 -3.08
N VAL A 66 6.46 3.33 -2.89
CA VAL A 66 5.51 4.10 -3.70
C VAL A 66 4.81 5.12 -2.82
N MET A 67 4.81 6.37 -3.27
CA MET A 67 4.22 7.50 -2.56
C MET A 67 3.40 8.38 -3.50
N LEU A 68 2.54 9.21 -2.91
CA LEU A 68 2.07 10.39 -3.61
C LEU A 68 3.22 11.39 -3.71
N PRO A 69 3.44 12.02 -4.88
CA PRO A 69 4.31 13.19 -4.98
C PRO A 69 3.90 14.23 -3.95
N ALA A 70 4.87 14.90 -3.33
CA ALA A 70 4.64 15.83 -2.21
C ALA A 70 3.58 16.89 -2.53
N ASP A 71 3.58 17.43 -3.75
CA ASP A 71 2.59 18.42 -4.20
C ASP A 71 1.17 17.83 -4.27
N SER A 72 1.03 16.62 -4.80
CA SER A 72 -0.26 15.92 -4.90
C SER A 72 -0.79 15.56 -3.50
N ARG A 73 0.10 15.15 -2.59
CA ARG A 73 -0.22 14.93 -1.18
C ARG A 73 -0.72 16.21 -0.51
N ASN A 74 0.01 17.31 -0.68
CA ASN A 74 -0.36 18.61 -0.10
C ASN A 74 -1.70 19.13 -0.65
N LYS A 75 -1.94 18.97 -1.96
CA LYS A 75 -3.21 19.32 -2.60
C LYS A 75 -4.37 18.47 -2.06
N LEU A 76 -4.16 17.16 -1.89
CA LEU A 76 -5.17 16.27 -1.34
C LEU A 76 -5.50 16.64 0.12
N VAL A 77 -4.50 16.85 0.95
CA VAL A 77 -4.67 17.28 2.35
C VAL A 77 -5.41 18.61 2.41
N ALA A 78 -5.01 19.60 1.60
CA ALA A 78 -5.68 20.89 1.53
C ALA A 78 -7.15 20.74 1.09
N GLN A 79 -7.43 19.89 0.10
CA GLN A 79 -8.78 19.65 -0.40
C GLN A 79 -9.67 18.99 0.67
N VAL A 80 -9.14 18.01 1.42
CA VAL A 80 -9.87 17.34 2.50
C VAL A 80 -10.13 18.30 3.66
N LYS A 81 -9.12 19.06 4.09
CA LYS A 81 -9.25 20.09 5.15
C LYS A 81 -10.27 21.16 4.76
N TRP A 82 -10.21 21.67 3.52
CA TRP A 82 -11.20 22.59 2.98
C TRP A 82 -12.58 21.97 3.02
N PHE A 83 -12.75 20.75 2.49
CA PHE A 83 -14.03 20.06 2.43
C PHE A 83 -14.68 19.93 3.83
N ALA A 84 -13.92 19.46 4.81
CA ALA A 84 -14.35 19.24 6.19
C ALA A 84 -14.62 20.54 6.98
N GLY A 85 -14.07 21.67 6.53
CA GLY A 85 -14.25 23.00 7.15
C GLY A 85 -15.68 23.53 7.04
N LEU A 86 -16.40 23.22 5.97
CA LEU A 86 -17.79 23.67 5.80
C LEU A 86 -18.80 22.66 6.36
N ARG A 87 -19.98 23.17 6.75
CA ARG A 87 -21.08 22.37 7.29
C ARG A 87 -21.84 21.62 6.20
N GLN A 88 -21.85 22.13 4.97
CA GLN A 88 -22.55 21.58 3.84
C GLN A 88 -21.67 21.64 2.60
N ARG A 89 -21.82 20.63 1.75
CA ARG A 89 -21.12 20.49 0.46
C ARG A 89 -22.08 19.99 -0.60
N THR A 90 -21.92 20.48 -1.81
CA THR A 90 -22.64 20.00 -2.99
C THR A 90 -22.33 18.54 -3.26
N LEU A 91 -23.27 17.79 -3.82
CA LEU A 91 -23.05 16.41 -4.25
C LEU A 91 -21.82 16.29 -5.17
N GLN A 92 -21.60 17.28 -6.04
CA GLN A 92 -20.41 17.33 -6.89
C GLN A 92 -19.11 17.33 -6.09
N GLU A 93 -19.01 18.17 -5.05
CA GLU A 93 -17.82 18.22 -4.17
C GLU A 93 -17.62 16.90 -3.42
N TRP A 94 -18.70 16.25 -2.97
CA TRP A 94 -18.61 14.92 -2.35
C TRP A 94 -18.06 13.86 -3.31
N GLN A 95 -18.53 13.86 -4.57
CA GLN A 95 -18.07 12.93 -5.59
C GLN A 95 -16.61 13.19 -6.00
N GLN A 96 -16.22 14.46 -6.09
CA GLN A 96 -14.83 14.85 -6.34
C GLN A 96 -13.92 14.38 -5.20
N LEU A 97 -14.32 14.60 -3.95
CA LEU A 97 -13.59 14.10 -2.78
C LEU A 97 -13.45 12.58 -2.83
N ALA A 98 -14.55 11.85 -3.08
CA ALA A 98 -14.53 10.39 -3.18
C ALA A 98 -13.58 9.91 -4.28
N GLY A 99 -13.56 10.56 -5.45
CA GLY A 99 -12.65 10.23 -6.55
C GLY A 99 -11.18 10.44 -6.19
N TRP A 100 -10.86 11.54 -5.51
CA TRP A 100 -9.51 11.85 -5.05
C TRP A 100 -9.02 10.83 -4.02
N ILE A 101 -9.85 10.50 -3.03
CA ILE A 101 -9.53 9.48 -2.03
C ILE A 101 -9.39 8.11 -2.70
N ASN A 102 -10.30 7.74 -3.61
CA ASN A 102 -10.25 6.46 -4.31
C ASN A 102 -8.97 6.30 -5.16
N CYS A 103 -8.46 7.39 -5.75
CA CYS A 103 -7.17 7.37 -6.43
C CYS A 103 -6.03 7.03 -5.47
N LEU A 104 -6.00 7.65 -4.27
CA LEU A 104 -5.00 7.37 -3.25
C LEU A 104 -5.01 5.90 -2.78
N LEU A 105 -6.18 5.27 -2.69
CA LEU A 105 -6.31 3.90 -2.17
C LEU A 105 -5.55 2.85 -2.97
N ASN A 106 -5.17 3.15 -4.22
CA ASN A 106 -4.27 2.29 -4.99
C ASN A 106 -2.89 2.13 -4.34
N VAL A 107 -2.46 3.12 -3.54
CA VAL A 107 -1.16 3.13 -2.84
C VAL A 107 -1.33 3.06 -1.32
N PHE A 108 -2.50 3.36 -0.79
CA PHE A 108 -2.76 3.26 0.66
C PHE A 108 -4.06 2.52 0.94
N PRO A 109 -4.14 1.21 0.68
CA PRO A 109 -5.34 0.41 0.93
C PRO A 109 -5.73 0.39 2.41
N ARG A 110 -4.79 0.66 3.33
CA ARG A 110 -5.06 0.83 4.77
C ARG A 110 -6.05 1.97 5.05
N LEU A 111 -6.22 2.92 4.14
CA LEU A 111 -7.13 4.06 4.27
C LEU A 111 -8.54 3.78 3.71
N CYS A 112 -8.78 2.58 3.17
CA CYS A 112 -10.10 2.17 2.65
C CYS A 112 -11.27 2.42 3.62
N PRO A 113 -11.15 2.25 4.95
CA PRO A 113 -12.25 2.49 5.90
C PRO A 113 -12.81 3.92 5.91
N THR A 114 -12.17 4.88 5.24
CA THR A 114 -12.62 6.28 5.20
C THR A 114 -13.77 6.52 4.23
N LEU A 115 -13.86 5.74 3.15
CA LEU A 115 -14.82 5.93 2.06
C LEU A 115 -16.27 5.50 2.34
N PRO A 116 -16.58 4.45 3.13
CA PRO A 116 -17.96 4.02 3.35
C PRO A 116 -18.87 5.14 3.84
N ASN A 117 -18.42 5.92 4.83
CA ASN A 117 -19.19 7.05 5.36
C ASN A 117 -19.41 8.17 4.32
N VAL A 118 -18.49 8.33 3.37
CA VAL A 118 -18.61 9.27 2.24
C VAL A 118 -19.64 8.75 1.24
N TYR A 119 -19.55 7.49 0.84
CA TYR A 119 -20.48 6.86 -0.10
C TYR A 119 -21.91 6.77 0.44
N ASP A 120 -22.08 6.42 1.71
CA ASP A 120 -23.40 6.38 2.36
C ASP A 120 -24.07 7.76 2.35
N LYS A 121 -23.29 8.84 2.50
CA LYS A 121 -23.80 10.21 2.42
C LYS A 121 -24.26 10.62 1.04
N ILE A 122 -23.70 10.06 -0.03
CA ILE A 122 -24.10 10.39 -1.40
C ILE A 122 -25.02 9.35 -2.05
N LYS A 123 -25.21 8.20 -1.41
CA LYS A 123 -26.08 7.12 -1.89
C LYS A 123 -27.48 7.64 -2.23
N GLY A 124 -27.94 7.26 -3.43
CA GLY A 124 -29.28 7.62 -3.95
C GLY A 124 -29.47 9.09 -4.32
N LYS A 125 -28.42 9.92 -4.27
CA LYS A 125 -28.50 11.34 -4.64
C LYS A 125 -27.99 11.55 -6.06
N SER A 126 -28.74 12.28 -6.86
CA SER A 126 -28.44 12.52 -8.28
C SER A 126 -28.25 14.01 -8.63
N LYS A 127 -28.83 14.92 -7.84
CA LYS A 127 -28.74 16.36 -8.11
C LYS A 127 -27.39 16.92 -7.67
N GLN A 128 -26.52 17.26 -8.63
CA GLN A 128 -25.15 17.71 -8.38
C GLN A 128 -25.04 18.94 -7.47
N SER A 129 -25.94 19.91 -7.61
CA SER A 129 -25.97 21.14 -6.79
C SER A 129 -26.64 20.97 -5.42
N ALA A 130 -27.14 19.77 -5.09
CA ALA A 130 -27.79 19.55 -3.80
C ALA A 130 -26.78 19.63 -2.66
N LEU A 131 -27.08 20.47 -1.66
CA LEU A 131 -26.27 20.62 -0.46
C LEU A 131 -26.52 19.45 0.50
N ILE A 132 -25.45 18.78 0.89
CA ILE A 132 -25.42 17.62 1.78
C ILE A 132 -24.58 17.98 3.00
N PHE A 133 -25.13 17.71 4.19
CA PHE A 133 -24.44 17.99 5.44
C PHE A 133 -23.23 17.09 5.67
N VAL A 134 -22.11 17.71 6.04
CA VAL A 134 -20.92 17.03 6.56
C VAL A 134 -21.18 16.78 8.05
N ASN A 135 -21.52 15.54 8.42
CA ASN A 135 -21.77 15.17 9.82
C ASN A 135 -20.46 14.92 10.57
N LYS A 136 -20.57 14.81 11.90
CA LYS A 136 -19.42 14.57 12.79
C LYS A 136 -18.62 13.32 12.36
N SER A 137 -19.28 12.20 12.11
CA SER A 137 -18.60 10.95 11.70
C SER A 137 -17.78 11.10 10.41
N VAL A 138 -18.28 11.85 9.39
CA VAL A 138 -17.45 12.12 8.20
C VAL A 138 -16.29 13.04 8.54
N LYS A 139 -16.48 14.06 9.39
CA LYS A 139 -15.37 14.92 9.81
C LYS A 139 -14.30 14.12 10.53
N ASP A 140 -14.69 13.30 11.50
CA ASP A 140 -13.76 12.48 12.29
C ASP A 140 -12.97 11.53 11.37
N ASN A 141 -13.64 10.87 10.41
CA ASN A 141 -12.96 10.03 9.41
C ASN A 141 -12.00 10.80 8.50
N LEU A 142 -12.37 11.99 8.04
CA LEU A 142 -11.53 12.82 7.16
C LEU A 142 -10.35 13.42 7.93
N THR A 143 -10.52 13.72 9.22
CA THR A 143 -9.42 14.13 10.10
C THR A 143 -8.44 12.99 10.28
N TRP A 144 -8.92 11.79 10.63
CA TRP A 144 -8.09 10.59 10.73
C TRP A 144 -7.35 10.30 9.41
N PHE A 145 -8.04 10.43 8.28
CA PHE A 145 -7.43 10.27 6.95
C PHE A 145 -6.26 11.23 6.72
N VAL A 146 -6.43 12.50 7.08
CA VAL A 146 -5.38 13.52 6.96
C VAL A 146 -4.20 13.20 7.88
N GLU A 147 -4.46 12.84 9.13
CA GLU A 147 -3.43 12.46 10.09
C GLU A 147 -2.62 11.27 9.58
N CYS A 148 -3.29 10.26 9.02
CA CYS A 148 -2.60 9.13 8.40
C CYS A 148 -1.75 9.56 7.20
N ILE A 149 -2.26 10.37 6.28
CA ILE A 149 -1.47 10.79 5.10
C ILE A 149 -0.25 11.62 5.49
N GLU A 150 -0.37 12.43 6.54
CA GLU A 150 0.74 13.24 7.06
C GLU A 150 1.80 12.39 7.78
N THR A 151 1.43 11.21 8.28
CA THR A 151 2.32 10.32 9.07
C THR A 151 2.84 9.09 8.33
N LEU A 152 2.14 8.63 7.29
CA LEU A 152 2.53 7.45 6.54
C LEU A 152 3.82 7.72 5.74
N SER A 153 4.89 7.00 6.09
CA SER A 153 5.96 6.68 5.15
C SER A 153 5.37 5.80 4.04
N GLY A 154 5.83 5.96 2.80
CA GLY A 154 5.26 5.30 1.62
C GLY A 154 4.99 3.79 1.73
N MET A 155 4.21 3.27 0.77
CA MET A 155 4.00 1.84 0.68
C MET A 155 5.28 1.16 0.21
N LEU A 156 5.74 0.15 0.95
CA LEU A 156 6.82 -0.73 0.52
C LEU A 156 6.36 -1.65 -0.63
N LEU A 157 7.13 -1.67 -1.72
CA LEU A 157 6.96 -2.59 -2.83
C LEU A 157 7.61 -3.93 -2.50
N PHE A 158 6.80 -4.92 -2.16
CA PHE A 158 7.27 -6.30 -1.91
C PHE A 158 7.88 -6.97 -3.16
N VAL A 159 7.56 -6.49 -4.37
CA VAL A 159 7.91 -7.17 -5.63
C VAL A 159 9.40 -7.07 -5.98
N ALA A 160 10.14 -6.11 -5.42
CA ALA A 160 11.56 -5.90 -5.72
C ALA A 160 12.52 -6.40 -4.63
N MET A 161 12.00 -7.10 -3.61
CA MET A 161 12.86 -8.01 -2.86
C MET A 161 12.92 -9.32 -3.67
N ASP A 162 14.11 -9.71 -4.13
CA ASP A 162 14.43 -11.10 -4.48
C ASP A 162 14.28 -11.94 -3.20
N TRP A 163 13.05 -12.09 -2.73
CA TRP A 163 12.72 -12.92 -1.59
C TRP A 163 12.57 -14.34 -2.13
N ASP A 164 13.60 -15.15 -2.03
CA ASP A 164 13.47 -16.58 -2.29
C ASP A 164 12.69 -17.19 -1.10
N PRO A 165 11.42 -17.58 -1.29
CA PRO A 165 10.60 -18.10 -0.19
C PRO A 165 11.15 -19.44 0.37
N LEU A 166 12.14 -20.05 -0.29
CA LEU A 166 12.83 -21.26 0.16
C LEU A 166 14.17 -20.97 0.86
N ARG A 167 14.71 -19.75 0.75
CA ARG A 167 16.06 -19.43 1.28
C ARG A 167 16.09 -18.21 2.20
N ASP A 168 15.23 -17.23 1.95
CA ASP A 168 15.29 -15.91 2.57
C ASP A 168 14.20 -15.73 3.65
N PHE A 169 14.03 -16.71 4.54
CA PHE A 169 13.09 -16.62 5.65
C PHE A 169 13.78 -16.96 6.98
N ASP A 170 13.46 -16.19 8.03
CA ASP A 170 13.93 -16.49 9.39
C ASP A 170 13.04 -17.52 10.10
N THR A 171 11.75 -17.58 9.72
CA THR A 171 10.80 -18.52 10.33
C THR A 171 9.67 -18.91 9.38
N VAL A 172 9.11 -20.10 9.58
CA VAL A 172 7.87 -20.55 8.92
C VAL A 172 6.74 -20.72 9.92
N ILE A 173 5.60 -20.05 9.67
CA ILE A 173 4.39 -20.19 10.47
C ILE A 173 3.21 -20.60 9.59
N TYR A 174 2.59 -21.74 9.91
CA TYR A 174 1.39 -22.21 9.25
C TYR A 174 0.17 -21.75 10.04
N SER A 175 -0.71 -20.94 9.44
CA SER A 175 -1.97 -20.51 10.05
C SER A 175 -3.16 -21.12 9.33
N ASN A 176 -4.19 -21.51 10.07
CA ASN A 176 -5.45 -21.97 9.50
C ASN A 176 -6.64 -21.53 10.35
N ALA A 177 -7.75 -21.26 9.69
CA ALA A 177 -9.01 -20.92 10.34
C ALA A 177 -10.17 -21.71 9.73
N CYS A 178 -11.17 -21.97 10.55
CA CYS A 178 -12.49 -22.43 10.13
C CYS A 178 -13.56 -21.70 10.95
N LEU A 179 -14.83 -21.92 10.63
CA LEU A 179 -15.95 -21.27 11.33
C LEU A 179 -16.13 -21.69 12.81
N LYS A 180 -15.33 -22.65 13.29
CA LYS A 180 -15.38 -23.16 14.67
C LYS A 180 -14.10 -22.90 15.45
N GLY A 181 -12.98 -22.69 14.78
CA GLY A 181 -11.68 -22.61 15.42
C GLY A 181 -10.62 -22.02 14.51
N MET A 182 -9.60 -21.49 15.16
CA MET A 182 -8.42 -20.89 14.55
C MET A 182 -7.17 -21.46 15.20
N GLY A 183 -6.07 -21.50 14.47
CA GLY A 183 -4.80 -21.92 15.02
C GLY A 183 -3.64 -21.62 14.11
N PHE A 184 -2.45 -21.66 14.68
CA PHE A 184 -1.21 -21.56 13.93
C PHE A 184 -0.11 -22.40 14.57
N TRP A 185 0.87 -22.77 13.77
CA TRP A 185 2.00 -23.58 14.16
C TRP A 185 3.29 -22.96 13.65
N VAL A 186 4.20 -22.67 14.57
CA VAL A 186 5.54 -22.14 14.31
C VAL A 186 6.49 -23.33 14.18
N LEU A 187 6.97 -23.58 12.96
CA LEU A 187 7.74 -24.77 12.62
C LEU A 187 9.06 -24.83 13.40
N ASP A 188 9.79 -23.72 13.45
CA ASP A 188 11.15 -23.69 14.02
C ASP A 188 11.17 -23.77 15.55
N LYS A 189 10.03 -23.46 16.18
CA LYS A 189 9.86 -23.50 17.65
C LYS A 189 9.08 -24.74 18.13
N ASP A 190 8.62 -25.57 17.19
CA ASP A 190 7.70 -26.68 17.45
C ASP A 190 6.52 -26.29 18.36
N LEU A 191 5.94 -25.11 18.09
CA LEU A 191 4.94 -24.50 18.96
C LEU A 191 3.63 -24.25 18.23
N GLY A 192 2.54 -24.81 18.77
CA GLY A 192 1.20 -24.69 18.21
C GLY A 192 0.24 -23.97 19.15
N PHE A 193 -0.56 -23.08 18.59
CA PHE A 193 -1.66 -22.41 19.28
C PHE A 193 -2.97 -22.70 18.59
N SER A 194 -4.03 -22.85 19.38
CA SER A 194 -5.39 -22.98 18.88
C SER A 194 -6.38 -22.25 19.77
N GLY A 195 -7.49 -21.82 19.20
CA GLY A 195 -8.57 -21.14 19.90
C GLY A 195 -9.89 -21.32 19.18
N GLU A 196 -10.99 -21.21 19.91
CA GLU A 196 -12.34 -21.27 19.36
C GLU A 196 -12.72 -19.92 18.75
N THR A 197 -13.49 -19.96 17.66
CA THR A 197 -14.08 -18.73 17.10
C THR A 197 -15.31 -18.32 17.89
N ASP A 198 -15.42 -17.04 18.19
CA ASP A 198 -16.56 -16.48 18.92
C ASP A 198 -17.83 -16.55 18.08
N GLN A 199 -18.75 -17.43 18.48
CA GLN A 199 -20.04 -17.64 17.81
C GLN A 199 -21.02 -16.48 18.05
N SER A 200 -20.75 -15.59 19.01
CA SER A 200 -21.54 -14.38 19.24
C SER A 200 -21.12 -13.20 18.37
N SER A 201 -20.01 -13.34 17.63
CA SER A 201 -19.50 -12.30 16.74
C SER A 201 -20.49 -12.01 15.60
N PRO A 202 -20.74 -10.73 15.25
CA PRO A 202 -21.52 -10.38 14.06
C PRO A 202 -20.86 -10.84 12.76
N MET A 203 -19.58 -11.21 12.80
CA MET A 203 -18.79 -11.70 11.66
C MET A 203 -18.70 -13.24 11.60
N VAL A 204 -19.47 -13.96 12.43
CA VAL A 204 -19.37 -15.42 12.60
C VAL A 204 -19.39 -16.21 11.28
N HIS A 205 -20.16 -15.77 10.28
CA HIS A 205 -20.29 -16.45 8.99
C HIS A 205 -19.21 -16.09 7.96
N LEU A 206 -18.33 -15.13 8.25
CA LEU A 206 -17.29 -14.68 7.32
C LEU A 206 -15.98 -15.39 7.58
N ILE A 207 -15.69 -16.43 6.80
CA ILE A 207 -14.43 -17.19 6.93
C ILE A 207 -13.19 -16.28 6.79
N PHE A 208 -13.21 -15.33 5.85
CA PHE A 208 -12.11 -14.38 5.65
C PHE A 208 -11.83 -13.49 6.88
N PHE A 209 -12.85 -13.18 7.69
CA PHE A 209 -12.64 -12.46 8.94
C PHE A 209 -11.82 -13.31 9.92
N TRP A 210 -12.16 -14.60 10.05
CA TRP A 210 -11.44 -15.53 10.93
C TRP A 210 -10.04 -15.84 10.43
N GLU A 211 -9.83 -15.99 9.12
CA GLU A 211 -8.50 -16.14 8.52
C GLU A 211 -7.61 -14.93 8.82
N ALA A 212 -8.13 -13.71 8.58
CA ALA A 212 -7.41 -12.48 8.87
C ALA A 212 -7.11 -12.31 10.38
N LEU A 213 -8.09 -12.63 11.24
CA LEU A 213 -7.91 -12.60 12.69
C LEU A 213 -6.86 -13.62 13.14
N THR A 214 -6.82 -14.82 12.53
CA THR A 214 -5.82 -15.85 12.82
C THR A 214 -4.42 -15.38 12.46
N ILE A 215 -4.24 -14.77 11.28
CA ILE A 215 -2.96 -14.19 10.86
C ILE A 215 -2.54 -13.07 11.83
N LEU A 216 -3.46 -12.19 12.21
CA LEU A 216 -3.19 -11.11 13.18
C LEU A 216 -2.79 -11.66 14.55
N ALA A 217 -3.52 -12.65 15.08
CA ALA A 217 -3.21 -13.30 16.35
C ALA A 217 -1.86 -14.00 16.29
N THR A 218 -1.54 -14.65 15.17
CA THR A 218 -0.25 -15.27 14.89
C THR A 218 0.88 -14.25 15.01
N LEU A 219 0.81 -13.14 14.28
CA LEU A 219 1.82 -12.08 14.31
C LEU A 219 1.96 -11.47 15.71
N HIS A 220 0.84 -11.23 16.39
CA HIS A 220 0.84 -10.65 17.72
C HIS A 220 1.52 -11.55 18.76
N LEU A 221 1.14 -12.82 18.80
CA LEU A 221 1.69 -13.79 19.75
C LEU A 221 3.16 -14.11 19.43
N PHE A 222 3.52 -14.21 18.15
CA PHE A 222 4.90 -14.42 17.75
C PHE A 222 5.80 -13.24 18.16
N HIS A 223 5.33 -12.00 17.99
CA HIS A 223 6.06 -10.81 18.44
C HIS A 223 6.29 -10.77 19.96
N LEU A 224 5.27 -11.14 20.75
CA LEU A 224 5.38 -11.22 22.21
C LEU A 224 6.45 -12.24 22.64
N GLN A 225 6.48 -13.41 21.99
CA GLN A 225 7.47 -14.44 22.33
C GLN A 225 8.91 -14.05 21.99
N ILE A 226 9.13 -13.38 20.86
CA ILE A 226 10.46 -12.83 20.52
C ILE A 226 10.93 -11.86 21.62
N THR A 227 10.00 -11.07 22.17
CA THR A 227 10.32 -10.08 23.21
C THR A 227 10.64 -10.74 24.56
N GLU A 228 9.98 -11.85 24.91
CA GLU A 228 10.24 -12.61 26.15
C GLU A 228 11.56 -13.42 26.09
N GLU A 229 11.93 -13.96 24.93
CA GLU A 229 13.23 -14.64 24.72
C GLU A 229 14.40 -13.65 24.79
N GLN A 230 14.23 -12.40 24.33
CA GLN A 230 15.23 -11.34 24.45
C GLN A 230 15.45 -10.87 25.91
N GLN A 231 14.42 -10.97 26.77
CA GLN A 231 14.53 -10.59 28.19
C GLN A 231 15.08 -11.71 29.09
N SER A 232 14.99 -12.97 28.67
CA SER A 232 15.46 -14.12 29.45
C SER A 232 16.93 -14.48 29.20
N ASN A 233 17.63 -13.76 28.32
CA ASN A 233 19.04 -13.98 28.01
C ASN A 233 19.89 -12.69 28.21
N PRO A 234 20.35 -12.36 29.44
CA PRO A 234 21.15 -11.17 29.72
C PRO A 234 22.64 -11.40 29.39
N SER A 235 22.95 -11.92 28.20
CA SER A 235 24.34 -12.19 27.81
C SER A 235 24.59 -11.94 26.32
N ILE A 236 24.34 -10.70 25.89
CA ILE A 236 25.05 -10.13 24.74
C ILE A 236 25.46 -8.70 25.14
N PRO A 237 26.76 -8.40 25.32
CA PRO A 237 27.20 -7.02 25.48
C PRO A 237 26.96 -6.25 24.18
N PRO A 238 26.70 -4.93 24.23
CA PRO A 238 26.54 -4.14 23.03
C PRO A 238 27.84 -4.19 22.23
N SER A 239 27.83 -4.88 21.09
CA SER A 239 28.88 -4.74 20.09
C SER A 239 28.77 -3.32 19.53
N ASP A 240 29.80 -2.53 19.84
CA ASP A 240 30.05 -1.19 19.36
C ASP A 240 29.68 -1.02 17.88
N LEU A 241 28.59 -0.30 17.61
CA LEU A 241 28.47 0.49 16.39
C LEU A 241 29.07 1.86 16.69
N THR A 242 30.38 1.96 16.47
CA THR A 242 31.02 3.26 16.31
C THR A 242 30.61 3.82 14.94
N VAL A 243 30.27 5.11 14.97
CA VAL A 243 29.85 6.01 13.88
C VAL A 243 30.63 5.83 12.57
#